data_AF-W9QEJ8-F1
#
_entry.id   AF-W9QEJ8-F1
#
_cell.length_a   1.000
_cell.length_b   1.000
_cell.length_c   1.000
_cell.angle_alpha   90.00
_cell.angle_beta   90.00
_cell.angle_gamma   90.00
#
_symmetry.space_group_name_H-M   'P 1'
#
loop_
_entity.id
_entity.type
_entity.pdbx_description
1 polymer ?
#
loop_
_entity_poly.entity_id
_entity_poly.type
_entity_poly.pdbx_seq_one_letter_code
_entity_poly.pdbx_strand_id
1 'polypeptide(L)'
;MAADAKLFDTILFGKARKQANNILRPQCKSVFGVRQGDTCFAVSQMFNLTLEFFDSLNPNLNCTNLFVGEWLCVDGTPNYIYI
;
A
#
# COMPACT_ATOMS: atom_id res chain seq x y z
N MET A 1 4.66 37.70 -18.04
CA MET A 1 5.68 36.66 -18.28
C MET A 1 5.94 35.96 -16.95
N ALA A 2 5.67 34.66 -16.87
CA ALA A 2 5.69 33.88 -15.64
C ALA A 2 7.01 33.09 -15.50
N ALA A 3 7.55 33.03 -14.28
CA ALA A 3 8.43 32.01 -13.71
C ALA A 3 8.60 32.37 -12.22
N ASP A 4 8.62 31.50 -11.22
CA ASP A 4 8.28 30.10 -10.99
C ASP A 4 8.15 30.04 -9.45
N ALA A 5 6.95 29.79 -8.94
CA ALA A 5 6.66 29.80 -7.50
C ALA A 5 6.69 28.38 -6.89
N LYS A 6 7.52 27.45 -7.40
CA LYS A 6 7.71 26.13 -6.80
C LYS A 6 8.77 26.10 -5.69
N LEU A 7 8.63 26.95 -4.67
CA LEU A 7 9.49 26.86 -3.47
C LEU A 7 8.75 26.96 -2.13
N PHE A 8 7.43 27.23 -2.09
CA PHE A 8 6.77 27.61 -0.83
C PHE A 8 5.45 26.88 -0.50
N ASP A 9 5.19 25.70 -1.06
CA ASP A 9 4.00 24.89 -0.69
C ASP A 9 4.19 24.03 0.59
N THR A 10 5.12 24.41 1.46
CA THR A 10 5.45 23.65 2.70
C THR A 10 4.71 24.13 3.95
N ILE A 11 3.93 25.21 3.92
CA ILE A 11 3.26 25.70 5.14
C ILE A 11 1.85 26.18 4.80
N LEU A 12 0.86 25.67 5.57
CA LEU A 12 -0.57 26.05 5.64
C LEU A 12 -1.55 25.11 4.91
N PHE A 13 -2.27 24.34 5.73
CA PHE A 13 -3.47 23.52 5.48
C PHE A 13 -4.27 23.87 4.21
N GLY A 14 -4.37 22.94 3.24
CA GLY A 14 -5.36 23.09 2.17
C GLY A 14 -5.15 22.34 0.86
N LYS A 15 -5.12 21.01 0.89
CA LYS A 15 -5.60 20.03 -0.11
C LYS A 15 -4.72 18.79 -0.07
N ALA A 16 -5.32 17.66 0.30
CA ALA A 16 -4.76 16.36 -0.03
C ALA A 16 -4.41 16.38 -1.52
N ARG A 17 -3.16 16.04 -1.87
CA ARG A 17 -2.83 15.70 -3.25
C ARG A 17 -3.75 14.54 -3.61
N LYS A 18 -4.84 14.80 -4.34
CA LYS A 18 -5.59 13.73 -4.99
C LYS A 18 -4.65 13.21 -6.07
N GLN A 19 -3.89 12.18 -5.75
CA GLN A 19 -2.90 11.58 -6.65
C GLN A 19 -3.63 11.17 -7.94
N ALA A 20 -3.45 11.94 -9.02
CA ALA A 20 -4.11 11.74 -10.30
C ALA A 20 -3.53 10.58 -11.13
N ASN A 21 -2.89 9.61 -10.48
CA ASN A 21 -2.30 8.41 -11.13
C ASN A 21 -2.37 7.18 -10.21
N ASN A 22 -3.52 7.01 -9.56
CA ASN A 22 -3.86 5.87 -8.69
C ASN A 22 -4.12 4.55 -9.49
N ILE A 23 -4.27 4.66 -10.81
CA ILE A 23 -4.69 3.55 -11.70
C ILE A 23 -3.62 2.44 -11.84
N LEU A 24 -2.38 2.66 -11.42
CA LEU A 24 -1.26 1.73 -11.69
C LEU A 24 -0.63 1.10 -10.44
N ARG A 25 -1.19 1.33 -9.25
CA ARG A 25 -0.62 0.84 -7.98
C ARG A 25 -1.71 0.40 -7.02
N PRO A 26 -1.53 -0.74 -6.31
CA PRO A 26 -2.44 -1.12 -5.24
C PRO A 26 -2.62 0.03 -4.24
N GLN A 27 -3.85 0.28 -3.83
CA GLN A 27 -4.17 1.26 -2.80
C GLN A 27 -4.30 0.56 -1.48
N CYS A 28 -3.45 0.93 -0.54
CA CYS A 28 -3.56 0.42 0.81
C CYS A 28 -4.38 1.35 1.70
N LYS A 29 -5.42 0.81 2.32
CA LYS A 29 -6.27 1.50 3.30
C LYS A 29 -5.83 1.19 4.73
N SER A 30 -5.44 -0.05 4.99
CA SER A 30 -4.99 -0.51 6.32
C SER A 30 -3.76 -1.40 6.21
N VAL A 31 -2.85 -1.26 7.17
CA VAL A 31 -1.60 -2.02 7.24
C VAL A 31 -1.50 -2.83 8.52
N PHE A 32 -0.80 -3.96 8.44
CA PHE A 32 -0.41 -4.81 9.55
C PHE A 32 1.12 -4.87 9.64
N GLY A 33 1.67 -4.74 10.85
CA GLY A 33 3.11 -4.86 11.09
C GLY A 33 3.47 -6.28 11.49
N VAL A 34 4.33 -6.93 10.70
CA VAL A 34 4.79 -8.31 10.92
C VAL A 34 5.41 -8.48 12.30
N ARG A 35 5.03 -9.56 12.97
CA ARG A 35 5.54 -10.02 14.26
C ARG A 35 6.34 -11.31 14.09
N GLN A 36 7.06 -11.69 15.14
CA GLN A 36 7.83 -12.93 15.13
C GLN A 36 6.91 -14.14 14.96
N GLY A 37 7.21 -15.00 13.98
CA GLY A 37 6.44 -16.21 13.69
C GLY A 37 5.28 -16.02 12.70
N ASP A 38 5.01 -14.79 12.25
CA ASP A 38 4.00 -14.54 11.24
C ASP A 38 4.41 -15.13 9.88
N THR A 39 3.40 -15.56 9.11
CA THR A 39 3.53 -15.97 7.71
C THR A 39 2.47 -15.24 6.89
N CYS A 40 2.70 -15.07 5.59
CA CYS A 40 1.68 -14.46 4.72
C CYS A 40 0.32 -15.18 4.81
N PHE A 41 0.33 -16.52 4.90
CA PHE A 41 -0.88 -17.31 5.03
C PHE A 41 -1.62 -17.10 6.36
N ALA A 42 -0.90 -17.03 7.48
CA ALA A 42 -1.51 -16.74 8.78
C ALA A 42 -2.08 -15.32 8.83
N VAL A 43 -1.36 -14.34 8.28
CA VAL A 43 -1.83 -12.95 8.20
C VAL A 43 -3.03 -12.84 7.25
N SER A 44 -3.02 -13.47 6.08
CA SER A 44 -4.16 -13.42 5.16
C SER A 44 -5.43 -14.00 5.81
N GLN A 45 -5.32 -15.13 6.52
CA GLN A 45 -6.44 -15.69 7.27
C GLN A 45 -6.92 -14.78 8.41
N MET A 46 -6.00 -14.15 9.15
CA MET A 46 -6.34 -13.23 10.24
C MET A 46 -7.26 -12.09 9.76
N PHE A 47 -7.09 -11.64 8.52
CA PHE A 47 -7.88 -10.58 7.90
C PHE A 47 -8.99 -11.10 6.95
N ASN A 48 -9.27 -12.41 6.96
CA ASN A 48 -10.27 -13.06 6.09
C ASN A 48 -10.03 -12.82 4.59
N LEU A 49 -8.77 -12.76 4.17
CA LEU A 49 -8.37 -12.61 2.77
C LEU A 49 -7.98 -13.96 2.18
N THR A 50 -8.29 -14.16 0.89
CA THR A 50 -7.59 -15.20 0.11
C THR A 50 -6.12 -14.80 -0.03
N LEU A 51 -5.23 -15.79 -0.11
CA LEU A 51 -3.81 -15.52 -0.31
C LEU A 51 -3.57 -14.76 -1.62
N GLU A 52 -4.29 -15.10 -2.69
CA GLU A 52 -4.24 -14.40 -3.97
C GLU A 52 -4.58 -12.92 -3.85
N PHE A 53 -5.65 -12.57 -3.12
CA PHE A 53 -6.01 -11.16 -2.93
C PHE A 53 -4.98 -10.43 -2.07
N PHE A 54 -4.50 -11.08 -1.00
CA PHE A 54 -3.43 -10.53 -0.17
C PHE A 54 -2.15 -10.25 -0.98
N ASP A 55 -1.73 -11.17 -1.84
CA ASP A 55 -0.56 -11.01 -2.71
C ASP A 55 -0.77 -9.88 -3.72
N SER A 56 -2.00 -9.73 -4.25
CA SER A 56 -2.35 -8.64 -5.17
C SER A 56 -2.26 -7.24 -4.52
N LEU A 57 -2.44 -7.15 -3.21
CA LEU A 57 -2.22 -5.92 -2.44
C LEU A 57 -0.73 -5.66 -2.17
N ASN A 58 0.11 -6.70 -2.22
CA ASN A 58 1.50 -6.67 -1.81
C ASN A 58 2.44 -7.24 -2.91
N PRO A 59 2.44 -6.68 -4.14
CA PRO A 59 3.08 -7.29 -5.31
C PRO A 59 4.61 -7.43 -5.24
N ASN A 60 5.28 -6.78 -4.28
CA ASN A 60 6.73 -6.86 -4.08
C ASN A 60 7.12 -7.64 -2.81
N LEU A 61 6.14 -8.21 -2.10
CA LEU A 61 6.36 -8.93 -0.86
C LEU A 61 7.01 -10.29 -1.13
N ASN A 62 8.06 -10.61 -0.39
CA ASN A 62 8.63 -11.94 -0.40
C ASN A 62 8.16 -12.72 0.84
N CYS A 63 7.11 -13.54 0.66
CA CYS A 63 6.53 -14.33 1.74
C CYS A 63 7.46 -15.38 2.36
N THR A 64 8.57 -15.73 1.70
CA THR A 64 9.57 -16.66 2.25
C THR A 64 10.63 -15.96 3.11
N ASN A 65 10.65 -14.62 3.11
CA ASN A 65 11.65 -13.82 3.80
C ASN A 65 11.02 -12.60 4.50
N LEU A 66 9.92 -12.82 5.21
CA LEU A 66 9.29 -11.80 6.05
C LEU A 66 10.20 -11.42 7.22
N PHE A 67 10.22 -10.14 7.57
CA PHE A 67 10.95 -9.65 8.74
C PHE A 67 10.03 -8.89 9.70
N VAL A 68 10.37 -8.95 11.00
CA VAL A 68 9.61 -8.24 12.04
C VAL A 68 9.66 -6.73 11.77
N GLY A 69 8.50 -6.08 11.80
CA GLY A 69 8.34 -4.67 11.49
C GLY A 69 8.11 -4.35 10.00
N GLU A 70 8.06 -5.36 9.13
CA GLU A 70 7.59 -5.19 7.75
C GLU A 70 6.10 -4.82 7.72
N TRP A 71 5.72 -3.87 6.86
CA TRP A 71 4.33 -3.42 6.73
C TRP A 71 3.64 -4.15 5.58
N LEU A 72 2.58 -4.88 5.90
CA LEU A 72 1.74 -5.63 4.97
C LEU A 72 0.44 -4.89 4.76
N CYS A 73 0.00 -4.74 3.52
CA CYS A 73 -1.32 -4.23 3.23
C CYS A 73 -2.38 -5.33 3.45
N VAL A 74 -3.41 -5.01 4.25
CA VAL A 74 -4.45 -5.97 4.66
C VAL A 74 -5.88 -5.49 4.38
N ASP A 75 -6.02 -4.27 3.87
CA ASP A 75 -7.26 -3.76 3.28
C ASP A 75 -6.88 -2.75 2.21
N GLY A 76 -7.53 -2.83 1.05
CA GLY A 76 -7.14 -2.04 -0.09
C GLY A 76 -7.90 -2.39 -1.36
N THR A 77 -7.48 -1.76 -2.45
CA THR A 77 -7.88 -2.15 -3.80
C THR A 77 -6.62 -2.50 -4.58
N PRO A 78 -6.48 -3.74 -5.08
CA PRO A 78 -5.32 -4.10 -5.87
C PRO A 78 -5.37 -3.43 -7.24
N ASN A 79 -4.24 -3.47 -7.94
CA ASN A 79 -4.17 -2.90 -9.27
C ASN A 79 -4.85 -3.84 -10.29
N TYR A 80 -6.10 -3.57 -10.63
CA TYR A 80 -6.76 -4.20 -11.77
C TYR A 80 -6.57 -3.31 -13.00
N ILE A 81 -5.47 -3.50 -13.72
CA ILE A 81 -5.46 -3.12 -15.14
C ILE A 81 -6.28 -4.22 -15.81
N TYR A 82 -7.56 -3.94 -16.06
CA TYR A 82 -8.39 -4.77 -16.91
C TYR A 82 -7.66 -4.92 -18.26
N ILE A 83 -7.22 -6.15 -18.57
CA ILE A 83 -6.82 -6.58 -19.92
C ILE A 83 -8.06 -6.67 -20.81
#